data_AF-A0A5B0K7J5-F1
#
_entry.id   AF-A0A5B0K7J5-F1
#
_cell.length_a   1.000
_cell.length_b   1.000
_cell.length_c   1.000
_cell.angle_alpha   90.00
_cell.angle_beta   90.00
_cell.angle_gamma   90.00
#
_symmetry.space_group_name_H-M   'P 1'
#
loop_
_entity.id
_entity.type
_entity.pdbx_description
1 polymer ?
#
loop_
_entity_poly.entity_id
_entity_poly.type
_entity_poly.pdbx_seq_one_letter_code
_entity_poly.pdbx_strand_id
1 'polypeptide(L)'
;MSKKHIAEVEIKFEQDELSNLDKFVSIIRDKTSESLVAKTVNDIYGVTPSKMTWEEKINLSSEIENEKIVIQSGLTIKAEGIDKALNYQSPELSDMLKVSAILEIMGFERLSKQMRKRYGEMLVETLLGGLRQVEYAKNIISEDRRKARKGKTNRHHAIALKIASDTWVKYPNASLAGLSEDIYSYLRKSWKDVPVAGTVEKWLKDSGLNPDVKPKNRDFELVISEG
;
A
#
# COMPACT_ATOMS: atom_id res chain seq x y z
N MET A 1 30.19 14.48 -29.78
CA MET A 1 29.05 13.76 -29.17
C MET A 1 28.58 14.56 -27.97
N SER A 2 27.48 15.31 -28.11
CA SER A 2 26.93 16.13 -27.04
C SER A 2 26.35 15.21 -25.95
N LYS A 3 26.76 15.39 -24.70
CA LYS A 3 26.20 14.69 -23.54
C LYS A 3 24.71 15.08 -23.46
N LYS A 4 23.81 14.20 -23.92
CA LYS A 4 22.37 14.35 -23.63
C LYS A 4 22.25 14.41 -22.11
N HIS A 5 21.76 15.53 -21.57
CA HIS A 5 21.44 15.67 -20.16
C HIS A 5 20.23 14.77 -19.86
N ILE A 6 20.50 13.49 -19.59
CA ILE A 6 19.50 12.55 -19.11
C ILE A 6 19.27 12.91 -17.64
N ALA A 7 18.15 13.56 -17.35
CA ALA A 7 17.72 13.77 -15.98
C ALA A 7 17.33 12.41 -15.37
N GLU A 8 18.23 11.86 -14.55
CA GLU A 8 18.00 10.67 -13.74
C GLU A 8 17.21 11.04 -12.48
N VAL A 9 16.13 10.31 -12.20
CA VAL A 9 15.32 10.50 -11.00
C VAL A 9 15.51 9.28 -10.14
N GLU A 10 16.24 9.44 -9.03
CA GLU A 10 16.39 8.38 -8.05
C GLU A 10 15.14 8.34 -7.16
N ILE A 11 14.33 7.29 -7.30
CA ILE A 11 13.17 7.08 -6.44
C ILE A 11 13.56 6.13 -5.30
N LYS A 12 13.85 6.71 -4.13
CA LYS A 12 14.01 5.96 -2.88
C LYS A 12 12.65 5.71 -2.23
N PHE A 13 12.50 4.54 -1.63
CA PHE A 13 11.35 4.12 -0.84
C PHE A 13 11.82 3.25 0.33
N GLU A 14 11.06 3.28 1.43
CA GLU A 14 11.33 2.51 2.64
C GLU A 14 10.62 1.14 2.62
N GLN A 15 11.07 0.22 3.48
CA GLN A 15 10.58 -1.17 3.48
C GLN A 15 9.12 -1.28 3.94
N ASP A 16 8.66 -0.36 4.79
CA ASP A 16 7.26 -0.25 5.22
C ASP A 16 6.35 0.23 4.07
N GLU A 17 6.87 1.03 3.13
CA GLU A 17 6.12 1.51 1.96
C GLU A 17 5.79 0.37 0.99
N LEU A 18 6.56 -0.72 1.00
CA LEU A 18 6.28 -1.94 0.25
C LEU A 18 5.16 -2.78 0.88
N SER A 19 4.81 -2.52 2.15
CA SER A 19 3.76 -3.27 2.85
C SER A 19 2.35 -2.92 2.36
N ASN A 20 2.19 -1.76 1.71
CA ASN A 20 0.96 -1.32 1.08
C ASN A 20 1.24 -0.97 -0.39
N LEU A 21 0.88 -1.88 -1.30
CA LEU A 21 1.18 -1.70 -2.71
C LEU A 21 0.46 -0.48 -3.32
N ASP A 22 -0.70 -0.08 -2.77
CA ASP A 22 -1.42 1.11 -3.23
C ASP A 22 -0.65 2.41 -2.91
N LYS A 23 -0.06 2.48 -1.71
CA LYS A 23 0.83 3.57 -1.31
C LYS A 23 2.09 3.58 -2.16
N PHE A 24 2.71 2.42 -2.38
CA PHE A 24 3.89 2.28 -3.24
C PHE A 24 3.64 2.82 -4.66
N VAL A 25 2.56 2.38 -5.32
CA VAL A 25 2.24 2.86 -6.68
C VAL A 25 2.01 4.36 -6.70
N SER A 26 1.35 4.91 -5.67
CA SER A 26 1.12 6.37 -5.56
C SER A 26 2.42 7.16 -5.46
N ILE A 27 3.41 6.69 -4.69
CA ILE A 27 4.73 7.34 -4.57
C ILE A 27 5.45 7.34 -5.91
N ILE A 28 5.48 6.19 -6.61
CA ILE A 28 6.11 6.09 -7.93
C ILE A 28 5.42 7.03 -8.91
N ARG A 29 4.08 7.07 -8.90
CA ARG A 29 3.27 7.95 -9.76
C ARG A 29 3.63 9.42 -9.53
N ASP A 30 3.59 9.86 -8.29
CA ASP A 30 3.76 11.28 -7.96
C ASP A 30 5.18 11.74 -8.31
N LYS A 31 6.22 10.97 -7.95
CA LYS A 31 7.62 11.27 -8.31
C LYS A 31 7.88 11.25 -9.81
N THR A 32 7.29 10.30 -10.54
CA THR A 32 7.42 10.22 -12.00
C THR A 32 6.80 11.45 -12.67
N SER A 33 5.58 11.81 -12.26
CA SER A 33 4.87 12.97 -12.79
C SER A 33 5.57 14.29 -12.48
N GLU A 34 6.07 14.46 -11.26
CA GLU A 34 6.86 15.64 -10.86
C GLU A 34 8.11 15.82 -11.73
N SER A 35 8.83 14.73 -11.99
CA SER A 35 10.00 14.78 -12.89
C SER A 35 9.63 15.24 -14.30
N LEU A 36 8.54 14.71 -14.86
CA LEU A 36 8.10 15.09 -16.21
C LEU A 36 7.61 16.54 -16.29
N VAL A 37 7.05 17.08 -15.21
CA VAL A 37 6.70 18.51 -15.11
C VAL A 37 7.95 19.40 -15.10
N ALA A 38 9.05 18.95 -14.50
CA ALA A 38 10.29 19.71 -14.43
C ALA A 38 11.03 19.79 -15.78
N LYS A 39 10.81 18.82 -16.69
CA LYS A 39 11.48 18.78 -18.01
C LYS A 39 10.80 19.66 -19.04
N THR A 40 11.53 20.59 -19.65
CA THR A 40 11.03 21.39 -20.78
C THR A 40 11.17 20.66 -22.12
N VAL A 41 10.47 21.11 -23.16
CA VAL A 41 10.74 20.74 -24.57
C VAL A 41 12.21 21.00 -24.91
N ASN A 42 12.84 22.00 -24.31
CA ASN A 42 14.28 22.23 -24.45
C ASN A 42 15.10 21.08 -23.88
N ASP A 43 14.76 20.59 -22.69
CA ASP A 43 15.47 19.50 -22.04
C ASP A 43 15.26 18.16 -22.75
N ILE A 44 14.07 17.95 -23.31
CA ILE A 44 13.72 16.68 -23.94
C ILE A 44 14.14 16.65 -25.42
N TYR A 45 14.06 17.78 -26.13
CA TYR A 45 14.21 17.85 -27.59
C TYR A 45 15.30 18.83 -28.07
N GLY A 46 15.94 19.58 -27.17
CA GLY A 46 17.02 20.53 -27.52
C GLY A 46 16.54 21.80 -28.22
N VAL A 47 15.27 22.14 -28.06
CA VAL A 47 14.62 23.29 -28.70
C VAL A 47 14.43 24.41 -27.68
N THR A 48 14.77 25.65 -27.99
CA THR A 48 14.51 26.80 -27.11
C THR A 48 13.40 27.70 -27.69
N PRO A 49 12.11 27.47 -27.39
CA PRO A 49 10.99 28.19 -28.01
C PRO A 49 11.05 29.71 -27.83
N SER A 50 11.66 30.20 -26.74
CA SER A 50 11.80 31.65 -26.49
C SER A 50 12.70 32.37 -27.50
N LYS A 51 13.54 31.63 -28.25
CA LYS A 51 14.44 32.17 -29.28
C LYS A 51 13.88 32.04 -30.69
N MET A 52 12.71 31.41 -30.83
CA MET A 52 12.08 31.16 -32.13
C MET A 52 11.14 32.29 -32.52
N THR A 53 11.16 32.64 -33.80
CA THR A 53 10.12 33.43 -34.46
C THR A 53 8.79 32.68 -34.44
N TRP A 54 7.70 33.41 -34.71
CA TRP A 54 6.37 32.79 -34.79
C TRP A 54 6.26 31.75 -35.90
N GLU A 55 6.87 32.00 -37.05
CA GLU A 55 6.88 31.09 -38.19
C GLU A 55 7.64 29.79 -37.88
N GLU A 56 8.79 29.89 -37.22
CA GLU A 56 9.55 28.71 -36.75
C GLU A 56 8.75 27.88 -35.75
N LYS A 57 8.00 28.51 -34.84
CA LYS A 57 7.14 27.81 -33.87
C LYS A 57 6.01 27.05 -34.56
N ILE A 58 5.35 27.66 -35.55
CA ILE A 58 4.29 27.02 -36.32
C ILE A 58 4.86 25.84 -37.11
N ASN A 59 5.96 26.04 -37.83
CA ASN A 59 6.58 24.99 -38.64
C ASN A 59 6.98 23.79 -37.78
N LEU A 60 7.66 24.04 -36.65
CA LEU A 60 8.04 22.97 -35.72
C LEU A 60 6.82 22.24 -35.14
N SER A 61 5.78 22.99 -34.75
CA SER A 61 4.56 22.39 -34.21
C SER A 61 3.85 21.51 -35.25
N SER A 62 3.83 21.95 -36.51
CA SER A 62 3.26 21.19 -37.63
C SER A 62 4.10 19.95 -37.95
N GLU A 63 5.43 20.02 -37.85
CA GLU A 63 6.30 18.84 -38.01
C GLU A 63 6.07 17.79 -36.92
N ILE A 64 5.80 18.23 -35.68
CA ILE A 64 5.43 17.34 -34.56
C ILE A 64 4.03 16.74 -34.78
N GLU A 65 3.04 17.57 -35.14
CA GLU A 65 1.67 17.13 -35.41
C GLU A 65 1.61 16.06 -36.50
N ASN A 66 2.35 16.28 -37.60
CA ASN A 66 2.39 15.39 -38.75
C ASN A 66 3.40 14.24 -38.60
N GLU A 67 3.87 13.99 -37.38
CA GLU A 67 4.77 12.88 -37.01
C GLU A 67 6.11 12.84 -37.78
N LYS A 68 6.50 13.95 -38.42
CA LYS A 68 7.83 14.14 -39.00
C LYS A 68 8.89 14.19 -37.90
N ILE A 69 8.51 14.73 -36.73
CA ILE A 69 9.30 14.68 -35.49
C ILE A 69 8.53 13.85 -34.46
N VAL A 70 9.12 12.73 -34.03
CA VAL A 70 8.52 11.85 -33.03
C VAL A 70 8.94 12.26 -31.62
N ILE A 71 7.94 12.51 -30.78
CA ILE A 71 8.08 12.93 -29.40
C ILE A 71 8.01 11.70 -28.49
N GLN A 72 9.08 11.45 -27.72
CA GLN A 72 9.17 10.33 -26.77
C GLN A 72 9.51 10.84 -25.37
N SER A 73 9.10 10.10 -24.32
CA SER A 73 9.39 10.45 -22.92
C SER A 73 10.83 10.19 -22.50
N GLY A 74 11.51 9.26 -23.19
CA GLY A 74 12.87 8.83 -22.83
C GLY A 74 12.97 8.25 -21.42
N LEU A 75 11.86 7.68 -20.90
CA LEU A 75 11.83 7.04 -19.59
C LEU A 75 12.45 5.65 -19.67
N THR A 76 13.33 5.37 -18.72
CA THR A 76 13.99 4.08 -18.59
C THR A 76 13.88 3.62 -17.15
N ILE A 77 13.41 2.39 -16.94
CA ILE A 77 13.46 1.75 -15.63
C ILE A 77 14.72 0.91 -15.57
N LYS A 78 15.53 1.16 -14.52
CA LYS A 78 16.67 0.35 -14.14
C LYS A 78 16.40 -0.25 -12.77
N ALA A 79 16.37 -1.57 -12.68
CA ALA A 79 16.28 -2.31 -11.43
C ALA A 79 17.14 -3.57 -11.57
N GLU A 80 18.04 -3.85 -10.63
CA GLU A 80 19.00 -4.99 -10.60
C GLU A 80 18.94 -5.95 -11.81
N GLY A 81 19.66 -5.62 -12.88
CA GLY A 81 19.79 -6.45 -14.10
C GLY A 81 18.69 -6.29 -15.16
N ILE A 82 17.65 -5.49 -14.89
CA ILE A 82 16.60 -5.10 -15.84
C ILE A 82 16.85 -3.64 -16.24
N ASP A 83 17.27 -3.43 -17.49
CA ASP A 83 17.24 -2.12 -18.15
C ASP A 83 16.14 -2.17 -19.22
N LYS A 84 15.02 -1.47 -18.98
CA LYS A 84 13.92 -1.42 -19.92
C LYS A 84 13.55 0.04 -20.22
N ALA A 85 13.81 0.44 -21.46
CA ALA A 85 13.25 1.67 -22.00
C ALA A 85 11.72 1.53 -22.07
N LEU A 86 11.03 2.41 -21.36
CA LEU A 86 9.58 2.56 -21.40
C LEU A 86 9.19 3.50 -22.54
N ASN A 87 9.54 3.13 -23.77
CA ASN A 87 8.93 3.75 -24.94
C ASN A 87 7.55 3.12 -25.11
N TYR A 88 6.63 3.48 -24.22
CA TYR A 88 5.29 2.91 -24.23
C TYR A 88 4.54 3.39 -25.48
N GLN A 89 4.33 2.49 -26.43
CA GLN A 89 3.71 2.74 -27.74
C GLN A 89 2.17 2.73 -27.67
N SER A 90 1.56 3.19 -26.58
CA SER A 90 0.13 3.51 -26.62
C SER A 90 -0.01 4.81 -27.42
N PRO A 91 -0.76 4.81 -28.54
CA PRO A 91 -0.99 6.02 -29.33
C PRO A 91 -1.51 7.17 -28.48
N GLU A 92 -2.41 6.88 -27.52
CA GLU A 92 -3.03 7.87 -26.64
C GLU A 92 -2.01 8.57 -25.72
N LEU A 93 -1.06 7.81 -25.17
CA LEU A 93 0.02 8.36 -24.33
C LEU A 93 1.04 9.14 -25.17
N SER A 94 1.32 8.70 -26.40
CA SER A 94 2.16 9.43 -27.35
C SER A 94 1.55 10.78 -27.72
N ASP A 95 0.24 10.82 -27.98
CA ASP A 95 -0.49 12.03 -28.32
C ASP A 95 -0.44 13.08 -27.20
N MET A 96 -0.54 12.66 -25.94
CA MET A 96 -0.40 13.58 -24.80
C MET A 96 0.96 14.29 -24.77
N LEU A 97 2.05 13.56 -25.05
CA LEU A 97 3.37 14.17 -25.13
C LEU A 97 3.48 15.11 -26.32
N LYS A 98 2.99 14.69 -27.51
CA LYS A 98 2.96 15.54 -28.71
C LYS A 98 2.24 16.86 -28.43
N VAL A 99 1.03 16.79 -27.86
CA VAL A 99 0.24 17.96 -27.46
C VAL A 99 1.00 18.81 -26.45
N SER A 100 1.62 18.20 -25.45
CA SER A 100 2.41 18.96 -24.46
C SER A 100 3.57 19.73 -25.10
N ALA A 101 4.23 19.14 -26.10
CA ALA A 101 5.36 19.76 -26.79
C ALA A 101 4.90 20.94 -27.64
N ILE A 102 3.84 20.76 -28.42
CA ILE A 102 3.23 21.83 -29.24
C ILE A 102 2.78 22.99 -28.33
N LEU A 103 2.09 22.69 -27.22
CA LEU A 103 1.65 23.72 -26.29
C LEU A 103 2.82 24.53 -25.73
N GLU A 104 3.94 23.90 -25.38
CA GLU A 104 5.12 24.60 -24.89
C GLU A 104 5.77 25.47 -25.96
N ILE A 105 5.94 24.94 -27.18
CA ILE A 105 6.48 25.68 -28.33
C ILE A 105 5.67 26.94 -28.60
N MET A 106 4.34 26.82 -28.53
CA MET A 106 3.40 27.91 -28.76
C MET A 106 3.27 28.87 -27.56
N GLY A 107 3.88 28.56 -26.41
CA GLY A 107 3.91 29.43 -25.23
C GLY A 107 2.85 29.14 -24.16
N PHE A 108 2.06 28.07 -24.31
CA PHE A 108 1.07 27.62 -23.32
C PHE A 108 1.70 26.76 -22.21
N GLU A 109 2.69 27.33 -21.51
CA GLU A 109 3.54 26.63 -20.52
C GLU A 109 2.72 25.87 -19.47
N ARG A 110 1.67 26.50 -18.92
CA ARG A 110 0.82 25.89 -17.88
C ARG A 110 0.11 24.64 -18.40
N LEU A 111 -0.43 24.69 -19.62
CA LEU A 111 -1.14 23.56 -20.22
C LEU A 111 -0.16 22.45 -20.59
N SER A 112 1.01 22.80 -21.13
CA SER A 112 2.08 21.82 -21.38
C SER A 112 2.44 21.03 -20.12
N LYS A 113 2.71 21.72 -19.00
CA LYS A 113 3.00 21.09 -17.70
C LYS A 113 1.87 20.18 -17.24
N GLN A 114 0.61 20.60 -17.39
CA GLN A 114 -0.54 19.77 -17.03
C GLN A 114 -0.61 18.48 -17.87
N MET A 115 -0.34 18.56 -19.17
CA MET A 115 -0.32 17.40 -20.05
C MET A 115 0.83 16.44 -19.69
N ARG A 116 2.04 16.96 -19.42
CA ARG A 116 3.18 16.15 -18.97
C ARG A 116 2.91 15.45 -17.64
N LYS A 117 2.26 16.16 -16.69
CA LYS A 117 1.82 15.55 -15.43
C LYS A 117 0.84 14.40 -15.66
N ARG A 118 -0.18 14.61 -16.47
CA ARG A 118 -1.19 13.59 -16.79
C ARG A 118 -0.59 12.38 -17.50
N TYR A 119 0.33 12.61 -18.43
CA TYR A 119 1.08 11.54 -19.07
C TYR A 119 1.84 10.68 -18.03
N GLY A 120 2.55 11.32 -17.08
CA GLY A 120 3.26 10.60 -16.02
C GLY A 120 2.33 9.78 -15.13
N GLU A 121 1.18 10.36 -14.76
CA GLU A 121 0.17 9.68 -13.95
C GLU A 121 -0.37 8.44 -14.68
N MET A 122 -0.79 8.60 -15.93
CA MET A 122 -1.35 7.51 -16.73
C MET A 122 -0.32 6.42 -17.01
N LEU A 123 0.92 6.80 -17.34
CA LEU A 123 1.99 5.83 -17.59
C LEU A 123 2.21 4.91 -16.38
N VAL A 124 2.25 5.48 -15.16
CA VAL A 124 2.45 4.68 -13.95
C VAL A 124 1.23 3.80 -13.66
N GLU A 125 0.00 4.30 -13.84
CA GLU A 125 -1.19 3.46 -13.67
C GLU A 125 -1.26 2.34 -14.72
N THR A 126 -0.83 2.57 -15.95
CA THR A 126 -0.75 1.52 -16.98
C THR A 126 0.28 0.45 -16.63
N LEU A 127 1.42 0.82 -16.04
CA LEU A 127 2.49 -0.12 -15.71
C LEU A 127 2.25 -0.86 -14.39
N LEU A 128 1.72 -0.16 -13.38
CA LEU A 128 1.67 -0.63 -12.00
C LEU A 128 0.25 -0.73 -11.44
N GLY A 129 -0.78 -0.33 -12.18
CA GLY A 129 -2.17 -0.38 -11.71
C GLY A 129 -2.63 -1.78 -11.28
N GLY A 130 -2.06 -2.83 -11.87
CA GLY A 130 -2.29 -4.22 -11.44
C GLY A 130 -1.89 -4.47 -9.98
N LEU A 131 -0.86 -3.80 -9.45
CA LEU A 131 -0.45 -3.92 -8.05
C LEU A 131 -1.50 -3.34 -7.09
N ARG A 132 -2.21 -2.27 -7.48
CA ARG A 132 -3.33 -1.74 -6.70
C ARG A 132 -4.47 -2.75 -6.62
N GLN A 133 -4.75 -3.46 -7.70
CA GLN A 133 -5.76 -4.52 -7.72
C GLN A 133 -5.40 -5.68 -6.79
N VAL A 134 -4.11 -6.04 -6.71
CA VAL A 134 -3.62 -7.06 -5.76
C VAL A 134 -3.86 -6.61 -4.32
N GLU A 135 -3.55 -5.36 -3.98
CA GLU A 135 -3.78 -4.82 -2.63
C GLU A 135 -5.27 -4.78 -2.27
N TYR A 136 -6.10 -4.35 -3.22
CA TYR A 136 -7.55 -4.35 -3.07
C TYR A 136 -8.09 -5.77 -2.79
N ALA A 137 -7.65 -6.76 -3.56
CA ALA A 137 -8.04 -8.16 -3.35
C ALA A 137 -7.59 -8.70 -1.99
N LYS A 138 -6.37 -8.37 -1.53
CA LYS A 138 -5.89 -8.73 -0.18
C LYS A 138 -6.79 -8.16 0.91
N ASN A 139 -7.19 -6.90 0.78
CA ASN A 139 -8.06 -6.24 1.74
C ASN A 139 -9.43 -6.90 1.81
N ILE A 140 -10.05 -7.22 0.67
CA ILE A 140 -11.31 -7.97 0.62
C ILE A 140 -11.17 -9.32 1.34
N ILE A 141 -10.14 -10.11 1.00
CA ILE A 141 -9.92 -11.43 1.63
C ILE A 141 -9.72 -11.31 3.14
N SER A 142 -8.98 -10.29 3.58
CA SER A 142 -8.74 -9.99 5.00
C SER A 142 -10.05 -9.63 5.71
N GLU A 143 -10.88 -8.78 5.11
CA GLU A 143 -12.20 -8.43 5.64
C GLU A 143 -13.14 -9.62 5.69
N ASP A 144 -13.19 -10.44 4.65
CA ASP A 144 -14.01 -11.65 4.62
C ASP A 144 -13.56 -12.64 5.70
N ARG A 145 -12.26 -12.82 5.91
CA ARG A 145 -11.73 -13.62 7.03
C ARG A 145 -12.13 -13.03 8.38
N ARG A 146 -12.13 -11.71 8.54
CA ARG A 146 -12.57 -11.04 9.78
C ARG A 146 -14.08 -11.24 10.00
N LYS A 147 -14.91 -11.10 8.96
CA LYS A 147 -16.35 -11.34 9.00
C LYS A 147 -16.66 -12.81 9.32
N ALA A 148 -15.97 -13.76 8.68
CA ALA A 148 -16.14 -15.20 8.93
C ALA A 148 -15.70 -15.63 10.35
N ARG A 149 -14.78 -14.88 10.98
CA ARG A 149 -14.39 -15.07 12.37
C ARG A 149 -15.39 -14.46 13.36
N LYS A 150 -16.14 -13.43 12.95
CA LYS A 150 -17.12 -12.74 13.80
C LYS A 150 -18.28 -13.70 14.12
N GLY A 151 -18.40 -14.09 15.39
CA GLY A 151 -19.46 -15.00 15.88
C GLY A 151 -19.07 -16.48 15.98
N LYS A 152 -17.90 -16.90 15.49
CA LYS A 152 -17.35 -18.24 15.78
C LYS A 152 -16.56 -18.21 17.08
N THR A 153 -17.29 -18.16 18.19
CA THR A 153 -16.70 -18.37 19.50
C THR A 153 -16.33 -19.86 19.61
N ASN A 154 -15.09 -20.17 20.03
CA ASN A 154 -14.68 -21.56 20.26
C ASN A 154 -15.68 -22.21 21.26
N ARG A 155 -16.07 -23.45 21.01
CA ARG A 155 -17.05 -24.19 21.83
C ARG A 155 -16.72 -24.23 23.32
N HIS A 156 -15.44 -24.07 23.68
CA HIS A 156 -14.94 -24.07 25.05
C HIS A 156 -14.99 -22.71 25.75
N HIS A 157 -15.40 -21.64 25.06
CA HIS A 157 -15.46 -20.29 25.63
C HIS A 157 -16.41 -20.20 26.83
N ALA A 158 -17.62 -20.75 26.72
CA ALA A 158 -18.59 -20.74 27.82
C ALA A 158 -18.06 -21.51 29.04
N ILE A 159 -17.41 -22.65 28.81
CA ILE A 159 -16.81 -23.48 29.87
C ILE A 159 -15.66 -22.72 30.56
N ALA A 160 -14.78 -22.08 29.78
CA ALA A 160 -13.68 -21.28 30.30
C ALA A 160 -14.18 -20.12 31.18
N LEU A 161 -15.23 -19.40 30.74
CA LEU A 161 -15.83 -18.33 31.54
C LEU A 161 -16.49 -18.85 32.82
N LYS A 162 -17.15 -20.02 32.77
CA LYS A 162 -17.78 -20.64 33.95
C LYS A 162 -16.72 -21.02 35.00
N ILE A 163 -15.68 -21.76 34.60
CA ILE A 163 -14.58 -22.16 35.51
C ILE A 163 -13.93 -20.92 36.12
N ALA A 164 -13.68 -19.88 35.31
CA ALA A 164 -13.07 -18.66 35.81
C ALA A 164 -13.96 -17.94 36.83
N SER A 165 -15.26 -17.82 36.54
CA SER A 165 -16.25 -17.23 37.45
C SER A 165 -16.28 -17.98 38.79
N ASP A 166 -16.44 -19.30 38.75
CA ASP A 166 -16.51 -20.15 39.94
C ASP A 166 -15.20 -20.07 40.76
N THR A 167 -14.06 -20.04 40.06
CA THR A 167 -12.74 -19.91 40.69
C THR A 167 -12.54 -18.56 41.35
N TRP A 168 -12.98 -17.46 40.73
CA TRP A 168 -12.89 -16.13 41.32
C TRP A 168 -13.87 -15.89 42.47
N VAL A 169 -15.02 -16.57 42.49
CA VAL A 169 -15.93 -16.56 43.64
C VAL A 169 -15.25 -17.17 44.87
N LYS A 170 -14.53 -18.29 44.70
CA LYS A 170 -13.81 -18.97 45.79
C LYS A 170 -12.47 -18.31 46.13
N TYR A 171 -11.75 -17.84 45.12
CA TYR A 171 -10.42 -17.25 45.22
C TYR A 171 -10.38 -15.89 44.49
N PRO A 172 -10.89 -14.80 45.10
CA PRO A 172 -10.96 -13.48 44.45
C PRO A 172 -9.60 -12.88 44.06
N ASN A 173 -8.54 -13.33 44.72
CA ASN A 173 -7.15 -12.96 44.46
C ASN A 173 -6.47 -13.78 43.35
N ALA A 174 -7.15 -14.77 42.74
CA ALA A 174 -6.59 -15.54 41.64
C ALA A 174 -6.16 -14.65 40.47
N SER A 175 -4.90 -14.76 40.05
CA SER A 175 -4.33 -13.98 38.95
C SER A 175 -4.90 -14.40 37.59
N LEU A 176 -5.18 -13.40 36.75
CA LEU A 176 -5.72 -13.60 35.39
C LEU A 176 -4.80 -14.53 34.55
N ALA A 177 -3.50 -14.31 34.63
CA ALA A 177 -2.50 -15.08 33.89
C ALA A 177 -2.33 -16.51 34.41
N GLY A 178 -2.38 -16.73 35.73
CA GLY A 178 -2.37 -18.09 36.27
C GLY A 178 -3.63 -18.85 35.89
N LEU A 179 -4.79 -18.19 36.00
CA LEU A 179 -6.08 -18.80 35.73
C LEU A 179 -6.25 -19.17 34.25
N SER A 180 -5.73 -18.36 33.32
CA SER A 180 -5.75 -18.67 31.89
C SER A 180 -4.89 -19.88 31.51
N GLU A 181 -3.71 -20.04 32.12
CA GLU A 181 -2.82 -21.19 31.94
C GLU A 181 -3.43 -22.48 32.50
N ASP A 182 -4.03 -22.40 33.70
CA ASP A 182 -4.63 -23.55 34.35
C ASP A 182 -5.88 -24.02 33.59
N ILE A 183 -6.76 -23.10 33.18
CA ILE A 183 -7.93 -23.41 32.34
C ILE A 183 -7.49 -24.03 31.02
N TYR A 184 -6.46 -23.48 30.36
CA TYR A 184 -5.89 -24.08 29.15
C TYR A 184 -5.44 -25.52 29.39
N SER A 185 -4.68 -25.75 30.46
CA SER A 185 -4.15 -27.05 30.82
C SER A 185 -5.26 -28.05 31.14
N TYR A 186 -6.31 -27.63 31.84
CA TYR A 186 -7.50 -28.44 32.10
C TYR A 186 -8.22 -28.84 30.82
N LEU A 187 -8.57 -27.86 29.98
CA LEU A 187 -9.28 -28.13 28.73
C LEU A 187 -8.44 -29.02 27.79
N ARG A 188 -7.11 -28.84 27.76
CA ARG A 188 -6.20 -29.61 26.90
C ARG A 188 -6.12 -31.08 27.27
N LYS A 189 -6.37 -31.45 28.53
CA LYS A 189 -6.47 -32.85 28.97
C LYS A 189 -7.67 -33.57 28.33
N SER A 190 -8.77 -32.86 28.13
CA SER A 190 -10.03 -33.44 27.65
C SER A 190 -10.26 -33.25 26.14
N TRP A 191 -9.68 -32.21 25.53
CA TRP A 191 -9.91 -31.87 24.12
C TRP A 191 -8.64 -31.48 23.36
N LYS A 192 -8.60 -31.84 22.07
CA LYS A 192 -7.50 -31.51 21.15
C LYS A 192 -7.64 -30.13 20.49
N ASP A 193 -8.82 -29.52 20.50
CA ASP A 193 -9.16 -28.27 19.81
C ASP A 193 -9.36 -27.08 20.79
N VAL A 194 -8.42 -26.95 21.71
CA VAL A 194 -8.48 -25.98 22.82
C VAL A 194 -7.77 -24.69 22.41
N PRO A 195 -8.36 -23.50 22.69
CA PRO A 195 -7.69 -22.21 22.50
C PRO A 195 -6.40 -22.13 23.30
N VAL A 196 -5.34 -21.50 22.78
CA VAL A 196 -4.11 -21.24 23.56
C VAL A 196 -4.38 -20.33 24.76
N ALA A 197 -3.56 -20.43 25.82
CA ALA A 197 -3.74 -19.68 27.07
C ALA A 197 -3.94 -18.16 26.87
N GLY A 198 -3.19 -17.52 25.96
CA GLY A 198 -3.38 -16.08 25.67
C GLY A 198 -4.74 -15.74 25.07
N THR A 199 -5.38 -16.66 24.33
CA THR A 199 -6.75 -16.49 23.85
C THR A 199 -7.76 -16.61 24.99
N VAL A 200 -7.53 -17.53 25.93
CA VAL A 200 -8.35 -17.67 27.15
C VAL A 200 -8.23 -16.40 28.00
N GLU A 201 -7.01 -15.92 28.23
CA GLU A 201 -6.75 -14.68 28.98
C GLU A 201 -7.51 -13.49 28.39
N LYS A 202 -7.53 -13.36 27.06
CA LYS A 202 -8.30 -12.33 26.38
C LYS A 202 -9.80 -12.45 26.65
N TRP A 203 -10.38 -13.65 26.58
CA TRP A 203 -11.80 -13.85 26.91
C TRP A 203 -12.11 -13.51 28.35
N LEU A 204 -11.24 -13.92 29.29
CA LEU A 204 -11.38 -13.61 30.71
C LEU A 204 -11.34 -12.10 30.95
N LYS A 205 -10.43 -11.38 30.28
CA LYS A 205 -10.35 -9.92 30.36
C LYS A 205 -11.57 -9.23 29.76
N ASP A 206 -12.00 -9.67 28.58
CA ASP A 206 -13.15 -9.11 27.86
C ASP A 206 -14.48 -9.39 28.61
N SER A 207 -14.53 -10.42 29.46
CA SER A 207 -15.72 -10.77 30.25
C SER A 207 -16.04 -9.79 31.38
N GLY A 208 -15.04 -9.03 31.87
CA GLY A 208 -15.19 -8.16 33.03
C GLY A 208 -15.41 -8.89 34.37
N LEU A 209 -15.27 -10.22 34.42
CA LEU A 209 -15.53 -11.04 35.63
C LEU A 209 -14.36 -11.05 36.63
N ASN A 210 -13.16 -10.60 36.22
CA ASN A 210 -11.98 -10.59 37.07
C ASN A 210 -12.14 -9.58 38.25
N PRO A 211 -12.15 -10.03 39.51
CA PRO A 211 -12.31 -9.14 40.66
C PRO A 211 -11.14 -8.16 40.79
N ASP A 212 -11.39 -6.90 41.14
CA ASP A 212 -10.34 -5.91 41.41
C ASP A 212 -9.81 -6.03 42.85
N VAL A 213 -9.17 -7.17 43.14
CA VAL A 213 -8.59 -7.48 44.46
C VAL A 213 -7.07 -7.59 44.34
N LYS A 214 -6.34 -6.92 45.23
CA LYS A 214 -4.87 -6.93 45.31
C LYS A 214 -4.41 -7.40 46.71
N PRO A 215 -3.29 -8.12 46.83
CA PRO A 215 -2.44 -8.62 45.75
C PRO A 215 -3.07 -9.81 45.01
N LYS A 216 -2.75 -9.95 43.73
CA LYS A 216 -3.08 -11.15 42.95
C LYS A 216 -2.06 -12.24 43.22
N ASN A 217 -2.48 -13.50 43.26
CA ASN A 217 -1.59 -14.64 43.50
C ASN A 217 -1.83 -15.80 42.51
N ARG A 218 -0.95 -16.80 42.56
CA ARG A 218 -1.06 -18.09 41.84
C ARG A 218 -1.41 -19.25 42.78
N ASP A 219 -1.69 -18.95 44.05
CA ASP A 219 -2.02 -19.96 45.05
C ASP A 219 -3.53 -20.14 45.12
N PHE A 220 -4.05 -20.93 44.17
CA PHE A 220 -5.45 -21.30 44.08
C PHE A 220 -5.56 -22.63 43.32
N GLU A 221 -6.73 -23.24 43.40
CA GLU A 221 -7.07 -24.41 42.60
C GLU A 221 -8.27 -24.08 41.71
N LEU A 222 -8.29 -24.61 40.48
CA LEU A 222 -9.45 -24.44 39.59
C LEU A 222 -10.71 -25.03 40.23
N VAL A 223 -11.76 -24.22 40.31
CA VAL A 223 -13.09 -24.70 40.70
C VAL A 223 -13.79 -25.21 39.46
N ILE A 224 -13.86 -26.54 39.34
CA ILE A 224 -14.50 -27.23 38.23
C ILE A 224 -15.81 -27.83 38.76
N SER A 225 -16.91 -27.12 38.54
CA SER A 225 -18.25 -27.62 38.82
C SER A 225 -18.61 -28.65 37.74
N GLU A 226 -18.76 -29.93 38.09
CA GLU A 226 -19.43 -30.89 37.19
C GLU A 226 -20.81 -30.32 36.84
N GLY A 227 -21.15 -30.39 35.55
CA GLY A 227 -22.35 -29.75 34.99
C GLY A 227 -23.64 -30.24 35.62
#